data_AF-A0A378VUA6-F1
#
_entry.id   AF-A0A378VUA6-F1
#
_cell.length_a   1.000
_cell.length_b   1.000
_cell.length_c   1.000
_cell.angle_alpha   90.00
_cell.angle_beta   90.00
_cell.angle_gamma   90.00
#
_symmetry.space_group_name_H-M   'P 1'
#
loop_
_entity.id
_entity.type
_entity.pdbx_description
1 polymer ?
#
loop_
_entity_poly.entity_id
_entity_poly.type
_entity_poly.pdbx_seq_one_letter_code
_entity_poly.pdbx_strand_id
1 'polypeptide(L)' 'MLGTAEIIECVADKLKHCSFGRRVLDPVMIAKGGAPLLQDSAVAALTRLLLPDTDILTPTCPRRKP' A
#
# COMPACT_ATOMS: atom_id res chain seq x y z
N MET A 1 -5.02 -8.35 1.21
CA MET A 1 -5.26 -6.92 0.98
C MET A 1 -4.64 -6.15 2.14
N LEU A 2 -3.85 -5.11 1.90
CA LEU A 2 -3.24 -4.29 2.96
C LEU A 2 -4.27 -3.28 3.50
N GLY A 3 -5.24 -3.79 4.28
CA GLY A 3 -6.43 -3.03 4.67
C GLY A 3 -6.32 -2.26 5.99
N THR A 4 -5.38 -2.62 6.87
CA THR A 4 -5.16 -1.97 8.17
C THR A 4 -3.68 -1.70 8.39
N ALA A 5 -3.38 -0.75 9.30
CA ALA A 5 -2.01 -0.45 9.69
C ALA A 5 -1.29 -1.67 10.28
N GLU A 6 -1.95 -2.50 11.08
CA GLU A 6 -1.31 -3.67 11.72
C GLU A 6 -0.86 -4.71 10.68
N ILE A 7 -1.66 -4.94 9.63
CA ILE A 7 -1.28 -5.84 8.53
C ILE A 7 -0.07 -5.28 7.79
N ILE A 8 -0.06 -3.97 7.53
CA ILE A 8 1.04 -3.29 6.84
C ILE A 8 2.34 -3.37 7.67
N GLU A 9 2.26 -3.13 8.97
CA GLU A 9 3.39 -3.23 9.90
C GLU A 9 3.94 -4.66 9.96
N CYS A 10 3.07 -5.66 10.06
CA CYS A 10 3.46 -7.07 10.05
C CYS A 10 4.19 -7.45 8.75
N VAL A 11 3.69 -7.00 7.60
CA VAL A 11 4.33 -7.24 6.31
C VAL A 11 5.67 -6.51 6.23
N ALA A 12 5.73 -5.24 6.62
CA ALA A 12 6.95 -4.45 6.62
C ALA A 12 8.05 -5.07 7.51
N ASP A 13 7.68 -5.61 8.66
CA ASP A 13 8.59 -6.35 9.54
C ASP A 13 9.18 -7.58 8.82
N LYS A 14 8.33 -8.40 8.20
CA LYS A 14 8.80 -9.60 7.48
C LYS A 14 9.65 -9.29 6.25
N LEU A 15 9.37 -8.19 5.56
CA LEU A 15 10.18 -7.74 4.44
C LEU A 15 11.62 -7.34 4.85
N LYS A 16 11.85 -6.95 6.11
CA LYS A 16 13.21 -6.64 6.61
C LYS A 16 14.04 -7.89 6.88
N HIS A 17 13.38 -9.00 7.22
CA HIS A 17 14.05 -10.24 7.60
C HIS A 17 14.31 -11.19 6.43
N CYS A 18 13.76 -10.90 5.25
CA CYS A 18 13.85 -11.76 4.08
C CYS A 18 14.14 -10.94 2.83
N SER A 19 15.14 -11.33 2.05
CA SER A 19 15.42 -10.71 0.75
C SER A 19 14.47 -11.26 -0.31
N PHE A 20 13.40 -10.51 -0.60
CA PHE A 20 12.43 -10.85 -1.65
C PHE A 20 12.83 -10.35 -3.05
N GLY A 21 14.00 -9.74 -3.19
CA GLY A 21 14.45 -9.16 -4.46
C GLY A 21 13.68 -7.89 -4.80
N ARG A 22 13.21 -7.78 -6.05
CA ARG A 22 12.47 -6.60 -6.53
C ARG A 22 11.07 -6.54 -5.93
N ARG A 23 10.68 -5.35 -5.46
CA ARG A 23 9.45 -5.08 -4.72
C ARG A 23 8.53 -4.17 -5.53
N VAL A 24 7.30 -4.63 -5.75
CA VAL A 24 6.24 -3.85 -6.42
C VAL A 24 5.17 -3.52 -5.39
N LEU A 25 4.79 -2.23 -5.30
CA LEU A 25 3.72 -1.76 -4.44
C LEU A 25 2.53 -1.27 -5.28
N ASP A 26 1.39 -1.94 -5.12
CA ASP A 26 0.10 -1.52 -5.67
C ASP A 26 -0.83 -1.07 -4.53
N PRO A 27 -0.81 0.22 -4.15
CA PRO A 27 -1.70 0.72 -3.12
C PRO A 27 -3.09 0.94 -3.72
N VAL A 28 -3.97 -0.04 -3.49
CA VAL A 28 -5.41 0.07 -3.76
C VAL A 28 -6.05 0.97 -2.70
N MET A 29 -6.08 2.28 -2.95
CA MET A 29 -6.56 3.25 -1.95
C MET A 29 -8.01 3.69 -2.16
N ILE A 30 -8.54 3.62 -3.37
CA ILE A 30 -9.86 4.15 -3.74
C ILE A 30 -10.65 3.11 -4.55
N ALA A 31 -11.94 2.94 -4.21
CA ALA A 31 -12.84 2.06 -4.93
C ALA A 31 -13.15 2.59 -6.33
N LYS A 32 -13.64 1.74 -7.24
CA LYS A 32 -14.12 2.16 -8.57
C LYS A 32 -15.21 3.26 -8.52
N GLY A 33 -15.87 3.43 -7.38
CA GLY A 33 -16.87 4.49 -7.13
C GLY A 33 -16.34 5.75 -6.46
N GLY A 34 -15.02 5.89 -6.23
CA GLY A 34 -14.43 7.07 -5.59
C GLY A 34 -14.42 7.05 -4.06
N ALA A 35 -15.00 6.04 -3.42
CA ALA A 35 -14.96 5.89 -1.96
C ALA A 35 -13.54 5.47 -1.49
N PRO A 36 -13.01 6.08 -0.41
CA PRO A 36 -11.75 5.63 0.18
C PRO A 36 -11.89 4.20 0.71
N LEU A 37 -10.92 3.34 0.39
CA LEU A 37 -10.88 1.93 0.81
C LEU A 37 -10.00 1.71 2.04
N LEU A 38 -9.05 2.62 2.29
CA LEU A 38 -8.10 2.54 3.39
C LEU A 38 -8.37 3.65 4.40
N GLN A 39 -8.21 3.34 5.67
CA GLN A 39 -8.17 4.34 6.74
C GLN A 39 -6.87 5.15 6.64
N ASP A 40 -6.88 6.39 7.13
CA ASP A 40 -5.70 7.27 7.11
C ASP A 40 -4.48 6.64 7.79
N SER A 41 -4.70 5.85 8.85
CA SER A 41 -3.66 5.09 9.55
C SER A 41 -2.97 4.08 8.63
N ALA A 42 -3.73 3.38 7.78
CA ALA A 42 -3.19 2.44 6.81
C ALA A 42 -2.43 3.16 5.70
N VAL A 43 -2.93 4.31 5.22
CA VAL A 43 -2.23 5.15 4.24
C VAL A 43 -0.89 5.66 4.79
N ALA A 44 -0.89 6.12 6.03
CA ALA A 44 0.33 6.57 6.72
C ALA A 44 1.34 5.43 6.90
N ALA A 45 0.89 4.25 7.32
CA ALA A 45 1.74 3.07 7.47
C ALA A 45 2.35 2.63 6.14
N LEU A 46 1.56 2.58 5.06
CA LEU A 46 2.04 2.27 3.70
C LEU A 46 3.14 3.23 3.27
N THR A 47 2.89 4.53 3.43
CA THR A 47 3.80 5.60 3.01
C THR A 47 5.10 5.59 3.81
N ARG A 48 5.02 5.31 5.11
CA ARG A 48 6.19 5.32 6.01
C ARG A 48 7.01 4.04 5.96
N LEU A 49 6.36 2.89 5.78
CA LEU A 49 7.00 1.58 5.97
C LEU A 49 7.28 0.83 4.66
N LEU A 50 6.41 0.92 3.67
CA LEU A 50 6.51 0.12 2.44
C LEU A 50 7.01 0.94 1.24
N LEU A 51 6.60 2.21 1.15
CA LEU A 51 6.98 3.09 0.03
C LEU A 51 8.50 3.33 -0.10
N PRO A 52 9.29 3.56 0.98
CA PRO A 52 10.73 3.78 0.86
C PRO A 52 11.49 2.57 0.32
N ASP A 53 10.89 1.40 0.47
CA ASP A 53 11.43 0.09 0.12
C ASP A 53 10.82 -0.46 -1.18
N THR A 54 10.12 0.36 -1.94
CA THR A 54 9.46 -0.06 -3.19
C THR A 54 10.33 0.27 -4.41
N ASP A 55 10.54 -0.72 -5.30
CA ASP A 55 11.24 -0.49 -6.57
C ASP A 55 10.30 0.00 -7.67
N ILE A 56 9.05 -0.49 -7.68
CA ILE A 56 8.02 -0.11 -8.66
C ILE A 56 6.72 0.21 -7.93
N LEU A 57 6.22 1.43 -8.10
CA LEU A 57 4.91 1.83 -7.63
C LEU A 57 3.89 1.73 -8.78
N THR A 58 2.81 0.98 -8.59
CA THR A 58 1.69 0.87 -9.53
C THR A 58 0.42 1.40 -8.87
N PRO A 59 0.15 2.70 -8.88
CA PRO A 59 -1.03 3.24 -8.20
C PRO A 59 -2.31 2.82 -8.91
N THR A 60 -3.33 2.43 -8.13
CA THR A 60 -4.69 2.32 -8.68
C THR A 60 -5.18 3.68 -9.14
N CYS A 61 -5.29 3.88 -10.44
CA CYS A 61 -5.83 5.11 -11.01
C CYS A 61 -7.37 5.11 -10.79
N PRO A 62 -7.93 5.99 -9.94
CA PRO A 62 -9.37 6.13 -9.89
C PRO A 62 -9.83 6.68 -11.23
N ARG A 63 -10.60 5.90 -12.00
CA ARG A 63 -11.33 6.44 -13.14
C ARG A 63 -12.32 7.46 -12.59
N ARG A 64 -11.97 8.74 -12.70
CA ARG A 64 -12.88 9.86 -12.43
C ARG A 64 -14.11 9.64 -13.30
N LYS A 65 -15.28 9.37 -12.68
CA LYS A 65 -16.54 9.55 -13.39
C LYS A 65 -16.72 11.06 -13.63
N PRO A 66 -17.20 11.48 -14.82
CA PRO A 66 -17.41 12.89 -15.15
C PRO A 66 -18.38 13.55 -14.17
#